data_AF-A0A520QDB5-F1
#
_entry.id   AF-A0A520QDB5-F1
#
_cell.length_a   1.000
_cell.length_b   1.000
_cell.length_c   1.000
_cell.angle_alpha   90.00
_cell.angle_beta   90.00
_cell.angle_gamma   90.00
#
_symmetry.space_group_name_H-M   'P 1'
#
loop_
_entity.id
_entity.type
_entity.pdbx_description
1 polymer ?
#
loop_
_entity_poly.entity_id
_entity_poly.type
_entity_poly.pdbx_seq_one_letter_code
_entity_poly.pdbx_strand_id
1 'polypeptide(L)'
;MRIAALSIFALSAMVSAETATLRVISNAAAPGDLVPVELQLATPDIVGGFEFVVDAGDWMVESVSYDGVIFENTTWEGFDAAPGVQCWVSAFCVLPQDQIFGGDLPIIHVNVRVPADAEPLSTQPVTLVNEMVTDYAFTFFDVTVESGELAVTSDTICNEDVDGDGEVGFLDLISVLTDWGSCPGCSADTDGNGSVDNGDLIRVLAAWGGC
;
A
#
# COMPACT_ATOMS: atom_id res chain seq x y z
N MET A 1 21.90 -18.82 3.21
CA MET A 1 22.98 -19.19 2.29
C MET A 1 22.38 -19.43 0.93
N ARG A 2 22.40 -18.38 0.10
CA ARG A 2 22.36 -18.34 -1.38
C ARG A 2 21.55 -19.42 -2.12
N ILE A 3 20.48 -18.99 -2.79
CA ILE A 3 20.34 -19.22 -4.23
C ILE A 3 20.04 -17.84 -4.83
N ALA A 4 20.91 -17.37 -5.71
CA ALA A 4 20.70 -16.15 -6.45
C ALA A 4 19.45 -16.34 -7.32
N ALA A 5 18.41 -15.52 -7.11
CA ALA A 5 17.46 -15.25 -8.17
C ALA A 5 18.28 -14.84 -9.41
N LEU A 6 17.97 -15.45 -10.54
CA LEU A 6 18.67 -15.25 -11.79
C LEU A 6 18.58 -13.77 -12.17
N SER A 7 19.57 -12.99 -11.75
CA SER A 7 19.74 -11.60 -12.13
C SER A 7 20.20 -11.60 -13.59
N ILE A 8 19.25 -11.79 -14.51
CA ILE A 8 19.47 -11.68 -15.96
C ILE A 8 19.40 -10.18 -16.30
N PHE A 9 20.32 -9.38 -15.78
CA PHE A 9 20.61 -8.07 -16.38
C PHE A 9 21.50 -8.29 -17.61
N ALA A 10 20.91 -8.89 -18.65
CA ALA A 10 21.45 -8.81 -19.99
C ALA A 10 20.61 -7.80 -20.76
N LEU A 11 20.95 -6.52 -20.59
CA LEU A 11 20.44 -5.41 -21.38
C LEU A 11 20.87 -5.62 -22.85
N SER A 12 20.12 -6.43 -23.57
CA SER A 12 20.07 -6.42 -25.03
C SER A 12 18.75 -5.76 -25.37
N ALA A 13 18.80 -4.52 -25.86
CA ALA A 13 17.65 -3.82 -26.40
C ALA A 13 17.09 -4.61 -27.60
N MET A 14 16.23 -5.59 -27.33
CA MET A 14 15.21 -6.00 -28.27
C MET A 14 14.12 -4.95 -28.15
N VAL A 15 14.00 -4.10 -29.17
CA VAL A 15 12.81 -3.25 -29.34
C VAL A 15 11.62 -4.19 -29.38
N SER A 16 10.84 -4.18 -28.31
CA SER A 16 9.49 -4.74 -28.34
C SER A 16 8.60 -3.76 -29.11
N ALA A 17 7.66 -4.26 -29.90
CA ALA A 17 6.67 -3.39 -30.53
C ALA A 17 5.53 -3.01 -29.55
N GLU A 18 5.50 -3.65 -28.38
CA GLU A 18 4.38 -3.61 -27.46
C GLU A 18 4.81 -3.01 -26.12
N THR A 19 4.04 -2.01 -25.70
CA THR A 19 4.27 -1.28 -24.45
C THR A 19 3.34 -1.79 -23.37
N ALA A 20 3.87 -2.07 -22.19
CA ALA A 20 3.08 -2.34 -21.00
C ALA A 20 3.21 -1.19 -20.01
N THR A 21 2.14 -0.79 -19.35
CA THR A 21 2.17 0.28 -18.33
C THR A 21 1.95 -0.33 -16.94
N LEU A 22 2.92 -0.17 -16.07
CA LEU A 22 2.76 -0.41 -14.63
C LEU A 22 2.27 0.88 -13.98
N ARG A 23 1.08 0.85 -13.38
CA ARG A 23 0.48 1.98 -12.69
C ARG A 23 0.41 1.69 -11.20
N VAL A 24 0.93 2.61 -10.40
CA VAL A 24 0.75 2.60 -8.96
C VAL A 24 -0.45 3.49 -8.63
N ILE A 25 -1.45 2.95 -7.94
CA ILE A 25 -2.66 3.70 -7.58
C ILE A 25 -2.39 4.52 -6.34
N SER A 26 -2.50 5.84 -6.47
CA SER A 26 -2.36 6.76 -5.33
C SER A 26 -3.50 6.58 -4.33
N ASN A 27 -3.16 6.56 -3.05
CA ASN A 27 -4.11 6.45 -1.94
C ASN A 27 -3.84 7.54 -0.91
N ALA A 28 -4.77 7.74 0.02
CA ALA A 28 -4.59 8.59 1.18
C ALA A 28 -4.87 7.79 2.45
N ALA A 29 -4.11 8.04 3.51
CA ALA A 29 -4.22 7.32 4.77
C ALA A 29 -3.73 8.16 5.96
N ALA A 30 -4.15 7.81 7.16
CA ALA A 30 -3.67 8.43 8.38
C ALA A 30 -2.25 7.92 8.72
N PRO A 31 -1.50 8.63 9.56
CA PRO A 31 -0.31 8.06 10.19
C PRO A 31 -0.62 6.73 10.87
N GLY A 32 0.35 5.81 10.89
CA GLY A 32 0.19 4.48 11.52
C GLY A 32 -0.55 3.45 10.65
N ASP A 33 -1.36 3.87 9.68
CA ASP A 33 -2.13 2.98 8.81
C ASP A 33 -1.24 2.03 7.98
N LEU A 34 -1.75 0.81 7.77
CA LEU A 34 -1.22 -0.12 6.78
C LEU A 34 -2.05 -0.03 5.50
N VAL A 35 -1.47 0.52 4.45
CA VAL A 35 -2.18 0.83 3.20
C VAL A 35 -1.87 -0.21 2.12
N PRO A 36 -2.86 -0.95 1.61
CA PRO A 36 -2.69 -1.81 0.44
C PRO A 36 -2.68 -0.96 -0.83
N VAL A 37 -1.48 -0.57 -1.29
CA VAL A 37 -1.30 0.17 -2.55
C VAL A 37 -1.51 -0.78 -3.73
N GLU A 38 -2.56 -0.55 -4.52
CA GLU A 38 -2.84 -1.35 -5.71
C GLU A 38 -1.86 -1.02 -6.83
N LEU A 39 -1.30 -2.07 -7.44
CA LEU A 39 -0.56 -1.96 -8.69
C LEU A 39 -1.41 -2.55 -9.80
N GLN A 40 -1.53 -1.79 -10.88
CA GLN A 40 -2.21 -2.19 -12.11
C GLN A 40 -1.20 -2.37 -13.24
N LEU A 41 -1.47 -3.36 -14.09
CA LEU A 41 -0.74 -3.59 -15.32
C LEU A 41 -1.68 -3.40 -16.51
N ALA A 42 -1.43 -2.37 -17.31
CA ALA A 42 -2.06 -2.16 -18.60
C ALA A 42 -1.20 -2.81 -19.69
N THR A 43 -1.75 -3.70 -20.48
CA THR A 43 -1.00 -4.42 -21.52
C THR A 43 -1.84 -4.62 -22.78
N PRO A 44 -1.25 -4.60 -24.00
CA PRO A 44 -1.97 -4.91 -25.23
C PRO A 44 -2.18 -6.42 -25.43
N ASP A 45 -1.33 -7.25 -24.82
CA ASP A 45 -1.35 -8.71 -24.96
C ASP A 45 -1.23 -9.41 -23.60
N ILE A 46 -1.31 -10.74 -23.61
CA ILE A 46 -1.23 -11.59 -22.43
C ILE A 46 0.15 -11.48 -21.75
N VAL A 47 0.16 -11.51 -20.42
CA VAL A 47 1.38 -11.39 -19.62
C VAL A 47 1.69 -12.71 -18.93
N GLY A 48 2.91 -13.18 -19.10
CA GLY A 48 3.45 -14.38 -18.48
C GLY A 48 4.15 -14.11 -17.16
N GLY A 49 4.67 -12.90 -16.94
CA GLY A 49 5.25 -12.51 -15.66
C GLY A 49 5.77 -11.09 -15.61
N PHE A 50 6.06 -10.62 -14.41
CA PHE A 50 6.60 -9.30 -14.14
C PHE A 50 7.61 -9.34 -12.99
N GLU A 51 8.52 -8.38 -13.02
CA GLU A 51 9.52 -8.15 -11.98
C GLU A 51 9.79 -6.66 -11.83
N PHE A 52 9.91 -6.19 -10.60
CA PHE A 52 10.28 -4.80 -10.29
C PHE A 52 10.67 -4.67 -8.82
N VAL A 53 11.34 -3.58 -8.49
CA VAL A 53 11.55 -3.13 -7.12
C VAL A 53 10.54 -2.03 -6.81
N VAL A 54 9.82 -2.19 -5.72
CA VAL A 54 8.99 -1.11 -5.16
C VAL A 54 9.86 -0.28 -4.23
N ASP A 55 9.90 1.03 -4.48
CA ASP A 55 10.60 2.01 -3.65
C ASP A 55 9.56 3.00 -3.08
N ALA A 56 9.33 2.90 -1.77
CA ALA A 56 8.42 3.75 -1.01
C ALA A 56 9.19 4.87 -0.27
N GLY A 57 10.39 5.21 -0.72
CA GLY A 57 11.28 6.16 -0.08
C GLY A 57 11.72 5.70 1.31
N ASP A 58 11.45 6.50 2.33
CA ASP A 58 11.81 6.19 3.71
C ASP A 58 10.75 5.30 4.41
N TRP A 59 9.60 5.05 3.76
CA TRP A 59 8.52 4.27 4.34
C TRP A 59 8.73 2.77 4.13
N MET A 60 8.23 1.96 5.07
CA MET A 60 8.44 0.53 5.06
C MET A 60 7.32 -0.19 4.30
N VAL A 61 7.70 -0.98 3.31
CA VAL A 61 6.83 -2.02 2.74
C VAL A 61 6.84 -3.20 3.72
N GLU A 62 5.67 -3.55 4.27
CA GLU A 62 5.55 -4.67 5.22
C GLU A 62 5.36 -6.01 4.52
N SER A 63 4.57 -6.02 3.45
CA SER A 63 4.26 -7.23 2.71
C SER A 63 3.71 -6.92 1.32
N VAL A 64 3.69 -7.93 0.47
CA VAL A 64 3.01 -7.90 -0.82
C VAL A 64 1.92 -8.96 -0.81
N SER A 65 0.69 -8.57 -1.13
CA SER A 65 -0.46 -9.47 -1.22
C SER A 65 -0.98 -9.58 -2.65
N TYR A 66 -1.61 -10.72 -2.93
CA TYR A 66 -2.23 -11.00 -4.21
C TYR A 66 -3.58 -11.66 -3.96
N ASP A 67 -4.64 -11.09 -4.52
CA ASP A 67 -6.02 -11.59 -4.34
C ASP A 67 -6.48 -12.52 -5.47
N GLY A 68 -5.60 -12.81 -6.44
CA GLY A 68 -5.91 -13.70 -7.56
C GLY A 68 -5.60 -15.18 -7.30
N VAL A 69 -5.92 -16.02 -8.28
CA VAL A 69 -5.73 -17.47 -8.19
C VAL A 69 -4.27 -17.81 -8.53
N ILE A 70 -3.55 -18.36 -7.56
CA ILE A 70 -2.21 -18.89 -7.76
C ILE A 70 -2.32 -20.31 -8.34
N PHE A 71 -1.64 -20.58 -9.45
CA PHE A 71 -1.60 -21.92 -10.02
C PHE A 71 -0.72 -22.85 -9.17
N GLU A 72 -1.31 -23.89 -8.56
CA GLU A 72 -0.67 -24.84 -7.63
C GLU A 72 0.47 -25.72 -8.24
N ASN A 73 0.89 -25.46 -9.48
CA ASN A 73 1.97 -26.21 -10.17
C ASN A 73 3.11 -25.29 -10.65
N THR A 74 3.24 -24.09 -10.09
CA THR A 74 4.37 -23.20 -10.38
C THR A 74 5.44 -23.37 -9.30
N THR A 75 6.71 -23.19 -9.67
CA THR A 75 7.84 -23.06 -8.72
C THR A 75 7.84 -21.67 -8.04
N TRP A 76 6.68 -21.04 -7.93
CA TRP A 76 6.55 -19.68 -7.40
C TRP A 76 6.69 -19.72 -5.88
N GLU A 77 7.73 -19.06 -5.37
CA GLU A 77 8.06 -19.02 -3.94
C GLU A 77 7.37 -17.84 -3.21
N GLY A 78 6.44 -17.16 -3.87
CA GLY A 78 5.84 -15.92 -3.37
C GLY A 78 6.63 -14.68 -3.78
N PHE A 79 6.27 -13.54 -3.19
CA PHE A 79 7.04 -12.30 -3.28
C PHE A 79 8.15 -12.30 -2.24
N ASP A 80 9.17 -11.44 -2.40
CA ASP A 80 10.11 -11.21 -1.31
C ASP A 80 9.36 -10.55 -0.15
N ALA A 81 9.11 -11.33 0.90
CA ALA A 81 8.35 -10.92 2.07
C ALA A 81 9.24 -10.27 3.15
N ALA A 82 10.51 -9.99 2.84
CA ALA A 82 11.37 -9.28 3.77
C ALA A 82 10.95 -7.79 3.84
N PRO A 83 10.44 -7.31 4.98
CA PRO A 83 10.03 -5.91 5.11
C PRO A 83 11.22 -4.99 4.90
N GLY A 84 11.03 -3.90 4.16
CA GLY A 84 12.10 -2.98 3.80
C GLY A 84 11.62 -1.78 2.99
N VAL A 85 12.52 -0.80 2.84
CA VAL A 85 12.30 0.41 2.01
C VAL A 85 12.29 0.09 0.51
N GLN A 86 12.96 -1.00 0.14
CA GLN A 86 12.95 -1.54 -1.21
C GLN A 86 12.47 -3.00 -1.13
N CYS A 87 11.34 -3.28 -1.74
CA CYS A 87 10.75 -4.61 -1.78
C CYS A 87 10.88 -5.18 -3.20
N TRP A 88 11.48 -6.36 -3.31
CA TRP A 88 11.60 -7.05 -4.58
C TRP A 88 10.33 -7.84 -4.88
N VAL A 89 9.70 -7.51 -6.00
CA VAL A 89 8.50 -8.18 -6.48
C VAL A 89 8.85 -8.94 -7.75
N SER A 90 8.65 -10.24 -7.74
CA SER A 90 8.81 -11.08 -8.93
C SER A 90 7.71 -12.13 -8.94
N ALA A 91 6.99 -12.22 -10.05
CA ALA A 91 5.95 -13.20 -10.22
C ALA A 91 5.85 -13.64 -11.69
N PHE A 92 5.94 -14.95 -11.89
CA PHE A 92 5.74 -15.59 -13.18
C PHE A 92 4.60 -16.59 -13.07
N CYS A 93 3.78 -16.65 -14.11
CA CYS A 93 2.63 -17.54 -14.21
C CYS A 93 1.61 -17.37 -13.08
N VAL A 94 1.45 -16.15 -12.55
CA VAL A 94 0.44 -15.83 -11.51
C VAL A 94 -0.87 -15.28 -12.10
N LEU A 95 -0.82 -14.68 -13.29
CA LEU A 95 -2.01 -14.16 -13.95
C LEU A 95 -2.78 -15.32 -14.62
N PRO A 96 -4.13 -15.30 -14.59
CA PRO A 96 -4.91 -16.40 -15.12
C PRO A 96 -4.58 -16.66 -16.59
N GLN A 97 -4.36 -17.93 -16.95
CA GLN A 97 -4.17 -18.39 -18.34
C GLN A 97 -5.39 -18.08 -19.23
N ASP A 98 -6.51 -17.73 -18.61
CA ASP A 98 -7.72 -17.23 -19.26
C ASP A 98 -7.62 -15.73 -19.64
N GLN A 99 -6.44 -15.10 -19.59
CA GLN A 99 -6.22 -13.86 -20.31
C GLN A 99 -6.41 -14.14 -21.81
N ILE A 100 -7.57 -13.73 -22.33
CA ILE A 100 -7.89 -13.88 -23.76
C ILE A 100 -7.27 -12.71 -24.57
N PHE A 101 -7.05 -11.56 -23.92
CA PHE A 101 -6.48 -10.35 -24.48
C PHE A 101 -5.77 -9.55 -23.39
N GLY A 102 -4.98 -8.54 -23.79
CA GLY A 102 -4.51 -7.51 -22.87
C GLY A 102 -5.64 -6.64 -22.30
N GLY A 103 -5.31 -5.84 -21.29
CA GLY A 103 -6.23 -4.93 -20.59
C GLY A 103 -5.57 -4.30 -19.37
N ASP A 104 -6.37 -3.57 -18.59
CA ASP A 104 -5.98 -3.04 -17.28
C ASP A 104 -6.29 -4.07 -16.19
N LEU A 105 -5.25 -4.56 -15.53
CA LEU A 105 -5.34 -5.69 -14.60
C LEU A 105 -4.79 -5.28 -13.23
N PRO A 106 -5.56 -5.40 -12.14
CA PRO A 106 -4.98 -5.34 -10.81
C PRO A 106 -4.09 -6.56 -10.62
N ILE A 107 -2.80 -6.33 -10.33
CA ILE A 107 -1.81 -7.41 -10.26
C ILE A 107 -1.43 -7.76 -8.84
N ILE A 108 -1.22 -6.79 -7.94
CA ILE A 108 -0.84 -7.01 -6.54
C ILE A 108 -1.24 -5.81 -5.69
N HIS A 109 -1.24 -6.00 -4.37
CA HIS A 109 -1.21 -4.94 -3.39
C HIS A 109 0.14 -4.92 -2.68
N VAL A 110 0.77 -3.74 -2.60
CA VAL A 110 1.94 -3.52 -1.77
C VAL A 110 1.47 -2.86 -0.48
N ASN A 111 1.62 -3.55 0.64
CA ASN A 111 1.16 -3.07 1.94
C ASN A 111 2.25 -2.18 2.54
N VAL A 112 2.07 -0.87 2.45
CA VAL A 112 3.00 0.14 2.95
C VAL A 112 2.49 0.67 4.28
N ARG A 113 3.33 0.66 5.33
CA ARG A 113 2.99 1.30 6.60
C ARG A 113 3.34 2.78 6.53
N VAL A 114 2.35 3.63 6.81
CA VAL A 114 2.57 5.06 7.03
C VAL A 114 3.25 5.24 8.40
N PRO A 115 4.39 5.93 8.51
CA PRO A 115 5.00 6.23 9.79
C PRO A 115 4.02 6.99 10.70
N ALA A 116 3.94 6.63 11.97
CA ALA A 116 3.07 7.33 12.93
C ALA A 116 3.48 8.81 13.14
N ASP A 117 4.74 9.14 12.86
CA ASP A 117 5.30 10.49 12.90
C ASP A 117 5.30 11.20 11.53
N ALA A 118 4.58 10.66 10.54
CA ALA A 118 4.50 11.27 9.22
C ALA A 118 3.85 12.66 9.27
N GLU A 119 4.46 13.63 8.60
CA GLU A 119 3.97 15.01 8.59
C GLU A 119 2.57 15.09 7.94
N PRO A 120 1.58 15.75 8.59
CA PRO A 120 0.23 15.90 8.05
C PRO A 120 0.23 16.55 6.66
N LEU A 121 -0.64 16.08 5.76
CA LEU A 121 -0.79 16.62 4.40
C LEU A 121 0.48 16.52 3.54
N SER A 122 1.47 15.72 3.97
CA SER A 122 2.62 15.37 3.14
C SER A 122 2.28 14.26 2.15
N THR A 123 3.11 14.08 1.14
CA THR A 123 2.99 12.97 0.20
C THR A 123 4.29 12.18 0.15
N GLN A 124 4.17 10.86 0.11
CA GLN A 124 5.28 9.95 -0.13
C GLN A 124 5.11 9.32 -1.52
N PRO A 125 6.01 9.57 -2.48
CA PRO A 125 5.97 8.88 -3.76
C PRO A 125 6.24 7.39 -3.56
N VAL A 126 5.48 6.57 -4.29
CA VAL A 126 5.69 5.13 -4.45
C VAL A 126 6.07 4.88 -5.90
N THR A 127 7.33 4.51 -6.11
CA THR A 127 7.92 4.36 -7.44
C THR A 127 8.32 2.91 -7.69
N LEU A 128 8.42 2.56 -8.98
CA LEU A 128 8.90 1.26 -9.42
C LEU A 128 10.22 1.48 -10.17
N VAL A 129 11.20 0.65 -9.87
CA VAL A 129 12.51 0.66 -10.54
C VAL A 129 12.91 -0.76 -10.91
N ASN A 130 13.80 -0.90 -11.90
CA ASN A 130 14.27 -2.20 -12.39
C ASN A 130 13.13 -3.09 -12.87
N GLU A 131 12.22 -2.47 -13.61
CA GLU A 131 10.97 -3.01 -14.12
C GLU A 131 11.17 -3.91 -15.34
N MET A 132 10.39 -4.98 -15.38
CA MET A 132 10.39 -5.96 -16.43
C MET A 132 9.01 -6.60 -16.51
N VAL A 133 8.45 -6.67 -17.71
CA VAL A 133 7.21 -7.39 -18.00
C VAL A 133 7.47 -8.29 -19.19
N THR A 134 6.94 -9.52 -19.14
CA THR A 134 7.14 -10.54 -20.17
C THR A 134 5.87 -11.30 -20.48
N ASP A 135 5.75 -11.79 -21.71
CA ASP A 135 4.74 -12.76 -22.10
C ASP A 135 5.12 -14.19 -21.61
N TYR A 136 4.30 -15.20 -21.93
CA TYR A 136 4.61 -16.60 -21.58
C TYR A 136 5.77 -17.22 -22.38
N ALA A 137 6.26 -16.55 -23.43
CA ALA A 137 7.41 -16.94 -24.23
C ALA A 137 8.70 -16.20 -23.81
N PHE A 138 8.66 -15.40 -22.74
CA PHE A 138 9.74 -14.52 -22.28
C PHE A 138 10.14 -13.43 -23.31
N THR A 139 9.20 -13.01 -24.14
CA THR A 139 9.31 -11.76 -24.91
C THR A 139 9.10 -10.59 -23.95
N PHE A 140 10.01 -9.63 -23.96
CA PHE A 140 9.94 -8.45 -23.09
C PHE A 140 9.03 -7.37 -23.69
N PHE A 141 8.30 -6.67 -22.83
CA PHE A 141 7.56 -5.45 -23.19
C PHE A 141 8.40 -4.20 -22.91
N ASP A 142 8.16 -3.12 -23.66
CA ASP A 142 8.66 -1.80 -23.29
C ASP A 142 7.80 -1.27 -22.13
N VAL A 143 8.37 -1.22 -20.93
CA VAL A 143 7.63 -0.86 -19.72
C VAL A 143 7.59 0.66 -19.53
N THR A 144 6.38 1.20 -19.34
CA THR A 144 6.16 2.56 -18.88
C THR A 144 5.66 2.51 -17.43
N VAL A 145 6.22 3.33 -16.55
CA VAL A 145 5.79 3.42 -15.15
C VAL A 145 5.00 4.70 -14.93
N GLU A 146 3.78 4.56 -14.42
CA GLU A 146 2.99 5.64 -13.86
C GLU A 146 3.09 5.55 -12.34
N SER A 147 3.96 6.39 -11.77
CA SER A 147 4.17 6.45 -10.32
C SER A 147 2.93 6.97 -9.60
N GLY A 148 2.76 6.49 -8.37
CA GLY A 148 1.69 6.88 -7.47
C GLY A 148 2.27 7.52 -6.22
N GLU A 149 1.39 7.95 -5.33
CA GLU A 149 1.78 8.53 -4.06
C GLU A 149 0.82 8.14 -2.95
N LEU A 150 1.34 8.08 -1.74
CA LEU A 150 0.56 8.01 -0.53
C LEU A 150 0.48 9.40 0.08
N ALA A 151 -0.72 9.96 0.15
CA ALA A 151 -0.98 11.21 0.84
C ALA A 151 -1.30 10.96 2.31
N VAL A 152 -0.56 11.60 3.21
CA VAL A 152 -0.85 11.60 4.64
C VAL A 152 -2.05 12.51 4.88
N THR A 153 -3.14 11.98 5.39
CA THR A 153 -4.30 12.80 5.77
C THR A 153 -3.97 13.63 7.01
N SER A 154 -4.67 14.75 7.20
CA SER A 154 -4.48 15.59 8.40
C SER A 154 -5.09 15.00 9.66
N ASP A 155 -5.50 13.74 9.66
CA ASP A 155 -6.09 13.06 10.83
C ASP A 155 -5.06 12.81 11.95
N THR A 156 -3.81 13.26 11.76
CA THR A 156 -2.75 13.53 12.78
C THR A 156 -3.18 14.32 14.04
N ILE A 157 -4.45 14.68 14.19
CA ILE A 157 -5.01 14.94 15.50
C ILE A 157 -6.18 13.96 15.65
N CYS A 158 -5.91 12.74 16.10
CA CYS A 158 -6.97 11.93 16.69
C CYS A 158 -7.32 12.63 17.99
N ASN A 159 -8.20 13.63 17.91
CA ASN A 159 -8.77 14.22 19.12
C ASN A 159 -9.48 13.14 19.95
N GLU A 160 -9.81 12.03 19.30
CA GLU A 160 -10.36 10.80 19.82
C GLU A 160 -9.35 9.91 20.58
N ASP A 161 -8.04 10.09 20.41
CA ASP A 161 -7.00 9.54 21.31
C ASP A 161 -6.87 10.51 22.50
N VAL A 162 -7.79 10.35 23.43
CA VAL A 162 -8.01 11.26 24.56
C VAL A 162 -6.94 11.05 25.62
N ASP A 163 -6.38 9.85 25.74
CA ASP A 163 -5.34 9.51 26.72
C ASP A 163 -3.90 9.62 26.18
N GLY A 164 -3.74 9.76 24.86
CA GLY A 164 -2.50 10.03 24.17
C GLY A 164 -1.59 8.82 24.06
N ASP A 165 -2.15 7.61 24.04
CA ASP A 165 -1.39 6.36 23.95
C ASP A 165 -1.10 5.90 22.50
N GLY A 166 -1.63 6.62 21.51
CA GLY A 166 -1.49 6.33 20.08
C GLY A 166 -2.55 5.37 19.54
N GLU A 167 -3.56 5.00 20.30
CA GLU A 167 -4.65 4.14 19.86
C GLU A 167 -5.99 4.67 20.37
N VAL A 168 -6.95 4.92 19.49
CA VAL A 168 -8.34 5.19 19.88
C VAL A 168 -8.99 3.87 20.32
N GLY A 169 -9.11 3.69 21.62
CA GLY A 169 -9.50 2.42 22.21
C GLY A 169 -10.44 2.54 23.40
N PHE A 170 -10.39 1.49 24.22
CA PHE A 170 -11.28 1.38 25.37
C PHE A 170 -11.02 2.48 26.40
N LEU A 171 -9.76 2.90 26.58
CA LEU A 171 -9.42 3.92 27.56
C LEU A 171 -9.96 5.30 27.16
N ASP A 172 -9.91 5.65 25.87
CA ASP A 172 -10.50 6.89 25.35
C ASP A 172 -12.02 6.93 25.52
N LEU A 173 -12.67 5.80 25.23
CA LEU A 173 -14.11 5.66 25.49
C LEU A 173 -14.43 5.89 26.97
N ILE A 174 -13.63 5.35 27.88
CA ILE A 174 -13.81 5.58 29.32
C ILE A 174 -13.57 7.05 29.67
N SER A 175 -12.58 7.71 29.06
CA SER A 175 -12.31 9.14 29.27
C SER A 175 -13.51 10.00 28.85
N VAL A 176 -14.07 9.79 27.64
CA VAL A 176 -15.28 10.48 27.16
C VAL A 176 -16.48 10.25 28.08
N LEU A 177 -16.70 9.01 28.52
CA LEU A 177 -17.82 8.70 29.43
C LEU A 177 -17.64 9.28 30.84
N THR A 178 -16.39 9.47 31.27
CA THR A 178 -16.05 10.02 32.59
C THR A 178 -16.24 11.54 32.62
N ASP A 179 -15.84 12.21 31.54
CA ASP A 179 -15.85 13.68 31.44
C ASP A 179 -17.17 14.25 30.89
N TRP A 180 -18.21 13.42 30.81
CA TRP A 180 -19.51 13.76 30.23
C TRP A 180 -20.12 15.05 30.81
N GLY A 181 -20.48 15.99 29.93
CA GLY A 181 -21.02 17.29 30.29
C GLY A 181 -20.09 18.45 29.91
N SER A 182 -20.25 19.60 30.57
CA SER A 182 -19.46 20.79 30.21
C SER A 182 -17.99 20.58 30.58
N CYS A 183 -17.12 20.70 29.58
CA CYS A 183 -15.71 20.37 29.72
C CYS A 183 -14.85 21.30 28.84
N PRO A 184 -14.76 22.60 29.17
CA PRO A 184 -14.06 23.56 28.32
C PRO A 184 -12.56 23.27 28.26
N GLY A 185 -12.09 22.79 27.11
CA GLY A 185 -10.66 22.54 26.85
C GLY A 185 -10.09 21.28 27.50
N CYS A 186 -10.93 20.28 27.81
CA CYS A 186 -10.42 18.94 28.12
C CYS A 186 -10.21 18.14 26.84
N SER A 187 -9.37 17.10 26.91
CA SER A 187 -9.08 16.23 25.75
C SER A 187 -10.31 15.42 25.31
N ALA A 188 -11.26 15.16 26.21
CA ALA A 188 -12.49 14.43 25.88
C ALA A 188 -13.50 15.24 25.04
N ASP A 189 -13.35 16.56 24.94
CA ASP A 189 -14.12 17.45 24.03
C ASP A 189 -13.50 17.41 22.63
N THR A 190 -13.68 16.27 21.97
CA THR A 190 -13.02 15.90 20.71
C THR A 190 -13.36 16.84 19.55
N ASP A 191 -14.45 17.62 19.67
CA ASP A 191 -14.85 18.60 18.65
C ASP A 191 -14.74 20.07 19.07
N GLY A 192 -14.28 20.31 20.30
CA GLY A 192 -14.00 21.63 20.82
C GLY A 192 -15.22 22.51 21.00
N ASN A 193 -16.41 21.94 21.15
CA ASN A 193 -17.65 22.70 21.35
C ASN A 193 -17.83 23.21 22.79
N GLY A 194 -16.96 22.77 23.72
CA GLY A 194 -16.95 23.12 25.14
C GLY A 194 -17.75 22.16 26.02
N SER A 195 -18.24 21.04 25.47
CA SER A 195 -18.98 20.00 26.18
C SER A 195 -18.71 18.63 25.57
N VAL A 196 -18.48 17.63 26.44
CA VAL A 196 -18.43 16.23 26.06
C VAL A 196 -19.84 15.68 26.00
N ASP A 197 -20.29 15.28 24.82
CA ASP A 197 -21.62 14.71 24.61
C ASP A 197 -21.66 13.54 23.62
N ASN A 198 -22.85 13.26 23.10
CA ASN A 198 -23.05 12.18 22.13
C ASN A 198 -22.21 12.35 20.86
N GLY A 199 -21.88 13.58 20.47
CA GLY A 199 -21.02 13.88 19.33
C GLY A 199 -19.61 13.35 19.53
N ASP A 200 -19.01 13.60 20.70
CA ASP A 200 -17.67 13.10 21.04
C ASP A 200 -17.63 11.58 21.15
N LEU A 201 -18.66 11.00 21.76
CA LEU A 201 -18.81 9.54 21.82
C LEU A 201 -18.86 8.90 20.44
N ILE A 202 -19.63 9.47 19.50
CA ILE A 202 -19.72 8.95 18.14
C ILE A 202 -18.38 9.05 17.43
N ARG A 203 -17.62 10.13 17.67
CA ARG A 203 -16.28 10.31 17.08
C ARG A 203 -15.31 9.24 17.55
N VAL A 204 -15.17 9.02 18.87
CA VAL A 204 -14.31 7.96 19.42
C VAL A 204 -14.71 6.57 18.87
N LEU A 205 -16.01 6.28 18.78
CA LEU A 205 -16.47 5.00 18.23
C LEU A 205 -16.22 4.87 16.72
N ALA A 206 -16.21 5.98 15.98
CA ALA A 206 -15.95 6.00 14.55
C ALA A 206 -14.46 5.90 14.22
N ALA A 207 -13.59 6.39 15.11
CA ALA A 207 -12.14 6.42 14.96
C ALA A 207 -11.42 5.22 15.62
N TRP A 208 -12.15 4.17 16.01
CA TRP A 208 -11.61 3.04 16.79
C TRP A 208 -10.44 2.33 16.07
N GLY A 209 -9.27 2.26 16.70
CA GLY A 209 -8.03 1.74 16.12
C GLY A 209 -6.85 2.71 16.29
N GLY A 210 -5.78 2.48 15.54
CA GLY A 210 -4.54 3.25 15.69
C GLY A 210 -4.65 4.72 15.28
N CYS A 211 -3.80 5.52 15.93
CA CYS A 211 -3.40 6.88 15.58
C CYS A 211 -1.86 6.91 15.40
#